data_AF-A0A8C9QJ78-F1
#
_entry.id   AF-A0A8C9QJ78-F1
#
_cell.length_a   1.000
_cell.length_b   1.000
_cell.length_c   1.000
_cell.angle_alpha   90.00
_cell.angle_beta   90.00
_cell.angle_gamma   90.00
#
_symmetry.space_group_name_H-M   'P 1'
#
loop_
_entity.id
_entity.type
_entity.pdbx_description
1 polymer ?
#
loop_
_entity_poly.entity_id
_entity_poly.type
_entity_poly.pdbx_seq_one_letter_code
_entity_poly.pdbx_strand_id
1 'polypeptide(L)'
;MFGFHKPKMYRSIEGCCICRAKSSSSRFTDSKRYEKDFQSCFGLHETRSGDICNACVLLVKRWKKLPAGSKKNWNHVVDARAGPSLKTTLKPKKVKTLSGNRIKSNQISKLQKEFKRHITSQMMAQIQKWLLALIEHQFFPF
;
A
#
# COMPACT_ATOMS: atom_id res chain seq x y z
N MET A 1 21.28 15.78 20.00
CA MET A 1 20.02 15.06 20.17
C MET A 1 19.11 15.40 18.99
N PHE A 2 19.01 14.52 17.99
CA PHE A 2 18.09 14.75 16.87
C PHE A 2 16.67 14.56 17.40
N GLY A 3 16.00 15.67 17.73
CA GLY A 3 14.59 15.63 18.09
C GLY A 3 13.82 14.93 16.99
N PHE A 4 13.06 13.89 17.34
CA PHE A 4 12.17 13.20 16.41
C PHE A 4 11.09 14.19 15.95
N HIS A 5 11.38 14.93 14.87
CA HIS A 5 10.41 15.83 14.28
C HIS A 5 9.31 14.98 13.65
N LYS A 6 8.15 14.94 14.28
CA LYS A 6 6.98 14.24 13.73
C LYS A 6 6.64 14.89 12.38
N PRO A 7 6.73 14.17 11.26
CA PRO A 7 6.44 14.77 9.96
C PRO A 7 4.99 15.25 9.90
N LYS A 8 4.78 16.45 9.36
CA LYS A 8 3.43 17.00 9.18
C LYS A 8 2.64 16.12 8.21
N MET A 9 1.45 15.69 8.64
CA MET A 9 0.53 14.93 7.80
C MET A 9 -0.51 15.87 7.22
N TYR A 10 -0.66 15.85 5.89
CA TYR A 10 -1.71 16.56 5.18
C TYR A 10 -2.89 15.63 4.94
N ARG A 11 -4.11 16.17 5.00
CA ARG A 11 -5.35 15.42 4.80
C ARG A 11 -6.19 16.06 3.70
N SER A 12 -6.80 15.21 2.88
CA SER A 12 -7.87 15.58 1.94
C SER A 12 -9.19 15.05 2.48
N ILE A 13 -10.27 15.80 2.26
CA ILE A 13 -11.63 15.46 2.72
C ILE A 13 -12.10 14.19 2.00
N GLU A 14 -12.07 14.24 0.66
CA GLU A 14 -12.46 13.15 -0.24
C GLU A 14 -11.36 12.09 -0.40
N GLY A 15 -10.10 12.51 -0.25
CA GLY A 15 -8.93 11.68 -0.51
C GLY A 15 -8.49 11.72 -1.97
N CYS A 16 -7.35 11.07 -2.26
CA CYS A 16 -6.80 11.01 -3.61
C CYS A 16 -7.82 10.45 -4.61
N CYS A 17 -8.10 11.16 -5.70
CA CYS A 17 -9.05 10.73 -6.74
C CYS A 17 -8.65 9.41 -7.43
N ILE A 18 -7.37 9.00 -7.32
CA ILE A 18 -6.85 7.74 -7.87
C ILE A 18 -6.82 6.63 -6.82
N CYS A 19 -6.02 6.79 -5.76
CA CYS A 19 -5.75 5.70 -4.81
C CYS A 19 -6.61 5.74 -3.53
N ARG A 20 -7.45 6.77 -3.37
CA ARG A 20 -8.32 7.02 -2.20
C ARG A 20 -7.59 7.25 -0.88
N ALA A 21 -6.29 7.52 -0.93
CA ALA A 21 -5.53 7.93 0.26
C ALA A 21 -6.06 9.26 0.81
N LYS A 22 -6.51 9.28 2.08
CA LYS A 22 -6.91 10.51 2.78
C LYS A 22 -5.77 11.26 3.45
N SER A 23 -4.58 10.66 3.51
CA SER A 23 -3.40 11.28 4.10
C SER A 23 -2.15 11.11 3.24
N SER A 24 -1.29 12.12 3.30
CA SER A 24 -0.02 12.20 2.57
C SER A 24 1.03 12.94 3.42
N SER A 25 2.30 12.59 3.25
CA SER A 25 3.45 13.30 3.83
C SER A 25 3.71 14.66 3.18
N SER A 26 3.02 14.96 2.08
CA SER A 26 3.07 16.21 1.32
C SER A 26 1.65 16.67 1.02
N ARG A 27 1.48 17.97 0.70
CA ARG A 27 0.18 18.52 0.33
C ARG A 27 -0.43 17.78 -0.85
N PHE A 28 -1.75 17.65 -0.83
CA PHE A 28 -2.51 17.27 -2.02
C PHE A 28 -2.54 18.45 -2.97
N THR A 29 -2.70 18.17 -4.26
CA THR A 29 -2.80 19.18 -5.31
C THR A 29 -4.03 18.90 -6.16
N ASP A 30 -4.52 19.91 -6.89
CA ASP A 30 -5.60 19.73 -7.86
C ASP A 30 -5.16 18.83 -9.04
N SER A 31 -6.05 17.96 -9.50
CA SER A 31 -5.78 16.97 -10.55
C SER A 31 -5.73 17.53 -11.97
N LYS A 32 -6.26 18.71 -12.26
CA LYS A 32 -6.54 19.24 -13.63
C LYS A 32 -5.40 19.04 -14.62
N ARG A 33 -4.15 19.26 -14.18
CA ARG A 33 -2.96 19.12 -15.04
C ARG A 33 -2.69 17.68 -15.51
N TYR A 34 -3.20 16.69 -14.80
CA TYR A 34 -2.91 15.27 -14.97
C TYR A 34 -4.09 14.44 -15.48
N GLU A 35 -5.30 15.00 -15.48
CA GLU A 35 -6.55 14.29 -15.81
C GLU A 35 -6.52 13.61 -17.18
N LYS A 36 -5.95 14.28 -18.19
CA LYS A 36 -5.80 13.73 -19.54
C LYS A 36 -4.96 12.45 -19.61
N ASP A 37 -4.09 12.23 -18.62
CA ASP A 37 -3.19 11.08 -18.58
C ASP A 37 -3.75 9.92 -17.74
N PHE A 38 -4.84 10.14 -17.00
CA PHE A 38 -5.34 9.17 -16.02
C PHE A 38 -5.80 7.86 -16.65
N GLN A 39 -6.53 7.94 -17.77
CA GLN A 39 -7.05 6.76 -18.47
C GLN A 39 -5.91 5.83 -18.89
N SER A 40 -4.90 6.35 -19.59
CA SER A 40 -3.76 5.56 -20.08
C SER A 40 -2.79 5.13 -18.97
N CYS A 41 -2.50 6.02 -18.01
CA CYS A 41 -1.54 5.72 -16.93
C CYS A 41 -2.09 4.67 -15.95
N PHE A 42 -3.36 4.79 -15.57
CA PHE A 42 -3.98 3.94 -14.55
C PHE A 42 -4.94 2.89 -15.13
N GLY A 43 -5.18 2.87 -16.44
CA GLY A 43 -6.14 1.94 -17.04
C GLY A 43 -7.59 2.24 -16.61
N LEU A 44 -7.91 3.51 -16.40
CA LEU A 44 -9.25 3.95 -15.98
C LEU A 44 -10.17 4.11 -17.20
N HIS A 45 -11.41 3.64 -17.09
CA HIS A 45 -12.46 3.93 -18.08
C HIS A 45 -13.19 5.25 -17.79
N GLU A 46 -13.27 5.63 -16.52
CA GLU A 46 -13.98 6.83 -16.06
C GLU A 46 -13.04 8.03 -15.93
N THR A 47 -13.55 9.22 -16.19
CA THR A 47 -12.86 10.47 -15.85
C THR A 47 -12.95 10.70 -14.34
N ARG A 48 -11.83 10.99 -13.69
CA ARG A 48 -11.77 11.33 -12.27
C ARG A 48 -11.08 12.68 -12.09
N SER A 49 -11.60 13.46 -11.16
CA SER A 49 -11.08 14.78 -10.79
C SER A 49 -11.09 14.96 -9.27
N GLY A 50 -10.38 15.98 -8.78
CA GLY A 50 -10.29 16.34 -7.36
C GLY A 50 -8.85 16.39 -6.85
N ASP A 51 -8.68 16.07 -5.57
CA ASP A 51 -7.36 16.05 -4.95
C ASP A 51 -6.53 14.86 -5.44
N ILE A 52 -5.28 15.08 -5.82
CA ILE A 52 -4.32 14.03 -6.12
C ILE A 52 -3.16 14.06 -5.12
N CYS A 53 -2.76 12.88 -4.63
CA CYS A 53 -1.60 12.76 -3.76
C CYS A 53 -0.29 12.76 -4.56
N ASN A 54 0.81 13.18 -3.92
CA ASN A 54 2.11 13.25 -4.58
C ASN A 54 2.59 11.90 -5.15
N ALA A 55 2.29 10.78 -4.47
CA ALA A 55 2.65 9.45 -4.98
C ALA A 55 2.00 9.19 -6.35
N CYS A 56 0.71 9.49 -6.52
CA CYS A 56 0.00 9.34 -7.79
C CYS A 56 0.52 10.32 -8.85
N VAL A 57 0.87 11.55 -8.48
CA VAL A 57 1.53 12.50 -9.39
C VAL A 57 2.86 11.95 -9.91
N LEU A 58 3.67 11.35 -9.04
CA LEU A 58 4.96 10.75 -9.42
C LEU A 58 4.78 9.57 -10.38
N LEU A 59 3.69 8.80 -10.25
CA LEU A 59 3.36 7.74 -11.18
C LEU A 59 3.04 8.27 -12.57
N VAL A 60 2.21 9.32 -12.68
CA VAL A 60 1.93 9.98 -13.97
C VAL A 60 3.20 10.53 -14.60
N LYS A 61 4.06 11.21 -13.82
CA LYS A 61 5.35 11.73 -14.31
C LYS A 61 6.27 10.61 -14.79
N ARG A 62 6.31 9.47 -14.09
CA ARG A 62 7.09 8.30 -14.48
C ARG A 62 6.54 7.66 -15.75
N TRP A 63 5.21 7.53 -15.85
CA TRP A 63 4.55 6.96 -17.01
C TRP A 63 4.82 7.76 -18.29
N LYS A 64 4.81 9.09 -18.22
CA LYS A 64 5.17 9.97 -19.36
C LYS A 64 6.60 9.78 -19.89
N LYS A 65 7.51 9.25 -19.06
CA LYS A 65 8.91 8.99 -19.43
C LYS A 65 9.13 7.58 -19.96
N LEU A 66 8.08 6.76 -20.07
CA LEU A 66 8.19 5.43 -20.65
C LEU A 66 8.44 5.52 -22.17
N PRO A 67 9.13 4.53 -22.75
CA PRO A 67 9.28 4.47 -24.20
C PRO A 67 7.92 4.35 -24.89
N ALA A 68 7.81 4.98 -26.06
CA ALA A 68 6.60 4.91 -26.87
C ALA A 68 6.23 3.45 -27.19
N GLY A 69 4.94 3.11 -27.09
CA GLY A 69 4.44 1.74 -27.27
C GLY A 69 4.42 0.88 -26.00
N SER A 70 4.85 1.39 -24.85
CA SER A 70 4.72 0.67 -23.58
C SER A 70 3.25 0.44 -23.20
N LYS A 71 2.86 -0.82 -23.00
CA LYS A 71 1.53 -1.21 -22.51
C LYS A 71 1.40 -1.19 -20.98
N LYS A 72 2.43 -0.72 -20.28
CA LYS A 72 2.47 -0.76 -18.81
C LYS A 72 1.49 0.27 -18.24
N ASN A 73 0.63 -0.20 -17.34
CA ASN A 73 -0.32 0.63 -16.61
C ASN A 73 -0.23 0.37 -15.09
N TRP A 74 -0.76 1.30 -14.31
CA TRP A 74 -0.71 1.33 -12.85
C TRP A 74 -2.08 1.04 -12.23
N ASN A 75 -2.88 0.20 -12.88
CA ASN A 75 -4.26 -0.08 -12.48
C ASN A 75 -4.38 -0.62 -11.04
N HIS A 76 -3.40 -1.40 -10.58
CA HIS A 76 -3.36 -1.91 -9.20
C HIS A 76 -3.35 -0.80 -8.11
N VAL A 77 -3.05 0.45 -8.48
CA VAL A 77 -3.05 1.59 -7.55
C VAL A 77 -4.46 2.17 -7.36
N VAL A 78 -5.33 2.01 -8.35
CA VAL A 78 -6.69 2.56 -8.35
C VAL A 78 -7.47 1.97 -7.18
N ASP A 79 -8.05 2.85 -6.36
CA ASP A 79 -8.87 2.50 -5.20
C ASP A 79 -8.18 1.56 -4.17
N ALA A 80 -6.85 1.42 -4.23
CA ALA A 80 -6.08 0.55 -3.34
C ALA A 80 -6.21 0.90 -1.84
N ARG A 81 -6.57 2.16 -1.52
CA ARG A 81 -6.86 2.60 -0.14
C ARG A 81 -8.33 2.90 0.14
N ALA A 82 -9.25 2.49 -0.75
CA ALA A 82 -10.67 2.64 -0.51
C ALA A 82 -11.19 1.79 0.68
N GLY A 83 -10.36 0.88 1.20
CA GLY A 83 -10.75 -0.13 2.17
C GLY A 83 -11.70 -1.16 1.55
N PRO A 84 -11.94 -2.31 2.20
CA PRO A 84 -13.05 -3.17 1.84
C PRO A 84 -14.34 -2.37 2.07
N SER A 85 -14.85 -1.79 1.00
CA SER A 85 -16.12 -1.10 0.99
C SER A 85 -17.18 -2.10 1.44
N LEU A 86 -17.90 -1.78 2.53
CA LEU A 86 -19.14 -2.45 2.93
C LEU A 86 -20.19 -2.21 1.83
N LYS A 87 -20.01 -2.81 0.65
CA LYS A 87 -21.03 -2.84 -0.39
C LYS A 87 -22.03 -3.92 0.01
N THR A 88 -23.07 -3.47 0.70
CA THR A 88 -24.36 -4.12 0.87
C THR A 88 -24.70 -4.97 -0.35
N THR A 89 -24.57 -6.29 -0.20
CA THR A 89 -24.87 -7.25 -1.27
C THR A 89 -26.38 -7.38 -1.35
N LEU A 90 -27.01 -6.64 -2.26
CA LEU A 90 -28.27 -7.10 -2.84
C LEU A 90 -28.00 -8.43 -3.55
N LYS A 91 -28.81 -9.40 -3.19
CA LYS A 91 -28.77 -10.83 -3.56
C LYS A 91 -28.49 -11.12 -5.04
N PRO A 92 -27.76 -12.20 -5.32
CA PRO A 92 -28.10 -13.11 -6.41
C PRO A 92 -29.05 -14.19 -5.90
N LYS A 93 -30.20 -14.34 -6.57
CA LYS A 93 -31.21 -15.37 -6.31
C LYS A 93 -30.66 -16.75 -6.74
N LYS A 94 -30.28 -17.55 -5.74
CA LYS A 94 -30.46 -19.02 -5.58
C LYS A 94 -30.01 -19.96 -6.71
N VAL A 95 -28.93 -20.72 -6.46
CA VAL A 95 -28.90 -22.19 -6.65
C VAL A 95 -28.07 -22.83 -5.52
N LYS A 96 -28.56 -23.96 -5.02
CA LYS A 96 -28.04 -24.71 -3.86
C LYS A 96 -26.83 -25.55 -4.28
N THR A 97 -25.70 -25.44 -3.56
CA THR A 97 -24.81 -26.59 -3.29
C THR A 97 -24.09 -26.39 -1.94
N LEU A 98 -23.89 -27.53 -1.29
CA LEU A 98 -23.59 -27.72 0.12
C LEU A 98 -22.13 -27.39 0.50
N SER A 99 -21.96 -26.96 1.77
CA SER A 99 -20.80 -27.19 2.66
C SER A 99 -19.36 -27.07 2.08
N GLY A 100 -18.61 -26.03 2.49
CA GLY A 100 -17.14 -26.06 2.30
C GLY A 100 -16.29 -24.88 2.76
N ASN A 101 -16.86 -23.73 3.16
CA ASN A 101 -16.05 -22.49 3.28
C ASN A 101 -15.43 -22.21 4.66
N ARG A 102 -15.64 -23.05 5.68
CA ARG A 102 -15.13 -22.78 7.05
C ARG A 102 -13.71 -23.30 7.30
N ILE A 103 -13.19 -24.18 6.45
CA ILE A 103 -11.89 -24.87 6.68
C ILE A 103 -10.70 -24.03 6.17
N LYS A 104 -10.86 -23.29 5.07
CA LYS A 104 -9.76 -22.52 4.44
C LYS A 104 -9.31 -21.31 5.25
N SER A 105 -10.19 -20.67 6.02
CA SER A 105 -9.85 -19.48 6.82
C SER A 105 -8.89 -19.80 7.97
N ASN A 106 -9.00 -21.00 8.57
CA ASN A 106 -8.16 -21.41 9.69
C ASN A 106 -6.73 -21.78 9.25
N GLN A 107 -6.56 -22.28 8.03
CA GLN A 107 -5.22 -22.59 7.50
C GLN A 107 -4.46 -21.30 7.17
N ILE A 108 -5.14 -20.31 6.58
CA ILE A 108 -4.52 -19.02 6.23
C ILE A 108 -4.09 -18.23 7.47
N SER A 109 -4.92 -18.20 8.51
CA SER A 109 -4.56 -17.53 9.77
C SER A 109 -3.41 -18.22 10.51
N LYS A 110 -3.33 -19.57 10.43
CA LYS A 110 -2.21 -20.33 10.98
C LYS A 110 -0.89 -20.03 10.25
N LEU A 111 -0.91 -20.02 8.92
CA LEU A 111 0.25 -19.67 8.08
C LEU A 111 0.71 -18.23 8.32
N GLN A 112 -0.21 -17.27 8.45
CA GLN A 112 0.13 -15.88 8.79
C GLN A 112 0.78 -15.75 10.17
N LYS A 113 0.29 -16.51 11.17
CA LYS A 113 0.87 -16.53 12.53
C LYS A 113 2.23 -17.22 12.57
N GLU A 114 2.46 -18.22 11.73
CA GLU A 114 3.77 -18.88 11.57
C GLU A 114 4.77 -17.96 10.85
N PHE A 115 4.36 -17.29 9.78
CA PHE A 115 5.22 -16.32 9.09
C PHE A 115 5.63 -15.17 10.01
N LYS A 116 4.70 -14.60 10.79
CA LYS A 116 5.03 -13.58 11.80
C LYS A 116 6.04 -14.08 12.82
N ARG A 117 5.85 -15.30 13.35
CA ARG A 117 6.76 -15.93 14.32
C ARG A 117 8.16 -16.12 13.73
N HIS A 118 8.25 -16.57 12.48
CA HIS A 118 9.52 -16.77 11.79
C HIS A 118 10.28 -15.44 11.60
N ILE A 119 9.59 -14.40 11.15
CA ILE A 119 10.16 -13.05 11.00
C ILE A 119 10.64 -12.50 12.35
N THR A 120 9.84 -12.62 13.42
CA THR A 120 10.26 -12.18 14.76
C THR A 120 11.44 -12.99 15.30
N SER A 121 11.46 -14.30 15.07
CA SER A 121 12.58 -15.16 15.53
C SER A 121 13.87 -14.84 14.80
N GLN A 122 13.82 -14.60 13.48
CA GLN A 122 15.00 -14.18 12.71
C GLN A 122 15.51 -12.81 13.16
N MET A 123 14.60 -11.87 13.43
CA MET A 123 14.96 -10.53 13.91
C MET A 123 15.60 -10.58 15.31
N MET A 124 15.05 -11.39 16.23
CA MET A 124 15.64 -11.58 17.55
C MET A 124 17.01 -12.25 17.48
N ALA A 125 17.20 -13.24 16.60
CA ALA A 125 18.50 -13.88 16.39
C ALA A 125 19.54 -12.89 15.81
N GLN A 126 19.13 -11.98 14.94
CA GLN A 126 20.01 -10.90 14.46
C GLN A 126 20.37 -9.93 15.58
N ILE A 127 19.40 -9.49 16.40
CA ILE A 127 19.66 -8.61 17.55
C ILE A 127 20.61 -9.29 18.54
N GLN A 128 20.44 -10.58 18.80
CA GLN A 128 21.27 -11.33 19.74
C GLN A 128 22.70 -11.54 19.20
N LYS A 129 22.86 -11.77 17.89
CA LYS A 129 24.19 -11.75 17.23
C LYS A 129 24.87 -10.39 17.32
N TRP A 130 24.11 -9.31 17.11
CA TRP A 130 24.63 -7.94 17.27
C TRP A 130 25.05 -7.65 18.71
N LEU A 131 24.26 -8.09 19.70
CA LEU A 131 24.59 -7.95 21.12
C LEU A 131 25.86 -8.72 21.49
N LEU A 132 26.01 -9.96 21.01
CA LEU A 132 27.23 -10.74 21.24
C LEU A 132 28.46 -10.10 20.61
N ALA A 133 28.35 -9.60 19.37
CA ALA A 133 29.44 -8.87 18.71
C ALA A 133 29.81 -7.56 19.46
N LEU A 134 28.82 -6.86 20.03
CA LEU A 134 29.04 -5.68 20.88
C LEU A 134 29.74 -6.03 22.20
N ILE A 135 29.41 -7.18 22.80
CA ILE A 135 30.03 -7.66 24.03
C ILE A 135 31.48 -8.10 23.78
N GLU A 136 31.75 -8.80 22.66
CA GLU A 136 33.11 -9.17 22.25
C GLU A 136 34.00 -7.94 22.00
N HIS A 137 33.43 -6.87 21.43
CA HIS A 137 34.14 -5.61 21.19
C HIS A 137 34.44 -4.78 22.45
N GLN A 138 33.81 -5.08 23.61
CA GLN A 138 34.11 -4.43 24.89
C GLN A 138 35.11 -5.23 25.76
N PHE A 139 35.39 -6.49 25.43
CA PHE A 139 36.26 -7.36 26.24
C PHE A 139 37.67 -7.60 25.66
N PHE A 140 37.99 -7.06 24.48
CA PHE A 140 39.35 -7.05 23.93
C PHE A 140 39.78 -5.62 23.56
N PRO A 141 40.38 -4.85 24.50
CA PRO A 141 41.23 -3.73 24.15
C PRO A 141 42.67 -4.26 24.02
N PHE A 142 43.09 -4.62 22.81
CA PHE A 142 44.50 -4.63 22.41
C PHE A 142 44.61 -4.41 20.90
#